data_AF-A0A9Q3BPI7-F1
#
_entry.id   AF-A0A9Q3BPI7-F1
#
_cell.length_a   1.000
_cell.length_b   1.000
_cell.length_c   1.000
_cell.angle_alpha   90.00
_cell.angle_beta   90.00
_cell.angle_gamma   90.00
#
_symmetry.space_group_name_H-M   'P 1'
#
loop_
_entity.id
_entity.type
_entity.pdbx_description
1 polymer ?
#
loop_
_entity_poly.entity_id
_entity_poly.type
_entity_poly.pdbx_seq_one_letter_code
_entity_poly.pdbx_strand_id
1 'polypeptide(L)'
;MAHRKNVSHGLTTACETRWYSMSKVCLSVLEHEQGFRMCLALQDDEKSDTPAICKNIKQLIEDRDHFTSNEVLVTLIRAVVDAIAHLECEDTKIGDIWKEVIISYKKIKEKIVYSRFQDLKNHCLKIINK
;
A
#
# COMPACT_ATOMS: atom_id res chain seq x y z
N MET A 1 45.27 18.54 -7.79
CA MET A 1 44.63 17.27 -7.38
C MET A 1 43.55 17.56 -6.35
N ALA A 2 42.28 17.48 -6.74
CA ALA A 2 41.14 17.27 -5.86
C ALA A 2 39.97 16.85 -6.76
N HIS A 3 39.76 15.55 -6.91
CA HIS A 3 38.67 14.98 -7.69
C HIS A 3 37.38 15.20 -6.88
N ARG A 4 36.60 16.23 -7.22
CA ARG A 4 35.22 16.35 -6.73
C ARG A 4 34.43 15.19 -7.32
N LYS A 5 34.12 14.20 -6.50
CA LYS A 5 33.12 13.18 -6.85
C LYS A 5 31.81 13.93 -7.12
N ASN A 6 31.44 14.02 -8.40
CA ASN A 6 30.10 14.42 -8.79
C ASN A 6 29.14 13.39 -8.17
N VAL A 7 28.52 13.75 -7.05
CA VAL A 7 27.35 13.03 -6.57
C VAL A 7 26.26 13.32 -7.58
N SER A 8 26.01 12.37 -8.47
CA SER A 8 24.84 12.41 -9.34
C SER A 8 23.60 12.34 -8.44
N HIS A 9 22.95 13.47 -8.20
CA HIS A 9 21.60 13.52 -7.61
C HIS A 9 20.53 13.07 -8.62
N GLY A 10 20.77 11.91 -9.22
CA GLY A 10 19.74 11.18 -9.96
C GLY A 10 19.00 10.31 -8.97
N LEU A 11 17.86 10.78 -8.46
CA LEU A 11 16.80 9.91 -7.94
C LEU A 11 16.14 9.17 -9.11
N THR A 12 16.93 8.54 -9.97
CA THR A 12 16.49 7.64 -11.02
C THR A 12 16.37 6.24 -10.43
N THR A 13 15.50 6.10 -9.43
CA THR A 13 15.13 4.80 -8.87
C THR A 13 13.62 4.74 -8.67
N ALA A 14 12.99 4.05 -9.64
CA ALA A 14 11.89 3.11 -9.47
C ALA A 14 10.56 3.62 -8.90
N CYS A 15 9.70 4.12 -9.79
CA CYS A 15 8.26 4.24 -9.51
C CYS A 15 7.66 2.91 -9.01
N GLU A 16 8.09 1.81 -9.61
CA GLU A 16 7.69 0.43 -9.30
C GLU A 16 8.05 0.04 -7.85
N THR A 17 9.29 0.28 -7.42
CA THR A 17 9.73 0.00 -6.04
C THR A 17 8.91 0.78 -5.01
N ARG A 18 8.39 1.97 -5.36
CA ARG A 18 7.49 2.72 -4.45
C ARG A 18 6.13 2.04 -4.31
N TRP A 19 5.53 1.59 -5.42
CA TRP A 19 4.26 0.86 -5.39
C TRP A 19 4.39 -0.46 -4.62
N TYR A 20 5.46 -1.21 -4.85
CA TYR A 20 5.74 -2.44 -4.10
C TYR A 20 6.01 -2.17 -2.61
N SER A 21 6.72 -1.10 -2.26
CA SER A 21 6.98 -0.77 -0.86
C SER A 21 5.70 -0.38 -0.14
N MET A 22 4.89 0.47 -0.76
CA MET A 22 3.61 0.90 -0.20
C MET A 22 2.65 -0.29 -0.03
N SER A 23 2.56 -1.16 -1.03
CA SER A 23 1.68 -2.34 -0.97
C SER A 23 2.13 -3.33 0.10
N LYS A 24 3.44 -3.56 0.25
CA LYS A 24 3.99 -4.41 1.32
C LYS A 24 3.70 -3.86 2.71
N VAL A 25 3.83 -2.54 2.91
CA VAL A 25 3.50 -1.92 4.20
C VAL A 25 2.02 -2.10 4.51
N CYS A 26 1.13 -1.76 3.58
CA CYS A 26 -0.31 -1.89 3.79
C CYS A 26 -0.71 -3.35 4.03
N LEU A 27 -0.16 -4.29 3.24
CA LEU A 27 -0.42 -5.71 3.41
C LEU A 27 0.10 -6.23 4.75
N SER A 28 1.30 -5.85 5.17
CA SER A 28 1.86 -6.24 6.46
C SER A 28 0.99 -5.75 7.63
N VAL A 29 0.49 -4.50 7.57
CA VAL A 29 -0.42 -3.96 8.58
C VAL A 29 -1.71 -4.77 8.65
N LEU A 30 -2.27 -5.17 7.50
CA LEU A 30 -3.48 -6.00 7.43
C LEU A 30 -3.25 -7.41 8.00
N GLU A 31 -2.18 -8.08 7.57
CA GLU A 31 -1.89 -9.47 7.95
C GLU A 31 -1.53 -9.63 9.43
N HIS A 32 -1.01 -8.58 10.06
CA HIS A 32 -0.51 -8.63 11.43
C HIS A 32 -1.39 -7.87 12.43
N GLU A 33 -2.65 -7.56 12.11
CA GLU A 33 -3.61 -6.91 13.03
C GLU A 33 -3.59 -7.56 14.42
N GLN A 34 -3.71 -8.89 14.48
CA GLN A 34 -3.70 -9.62 15.75
C GLN A 34 -2.39 -9.44 16.51
N GLY A 35 -1.25 -9.41 15.81
CA GLY A 35 0.06 -9.16 16.41
C GLY A 35 0.15 -7.77 17.05
N PHE A 36 -0.38 -6.74 16.38
CA PHE A 36 -0.45 -5.39 16.96
C PHE A 36 -1.35 -5.34 18.20
N ARG A 37 -2.50 -6.02 18.19
CA ARG A 37 -3.39 -6.11 19.35
C ARG A 37 -2.72 -6.84 20.53
N MET A 38 -1.95 -7.89 20.27
CA MET A 38 -1.17 -8.58 21.30
C MET A 38 -0.09 -7.67 21.90
N CYS A 39 0.62 -6.90 21.07
CA CYS A 39 1.63 -5.94 21.56
C CYS A 39 1.00 -4.89 22.49
N LEU A 40 -0.23 -4.44 22.20
CA LEU A 40 -0.96 -3.53 23.07
C LEU A 40 -1.31 -4.20 24.41
N ALA A 41 -1.85 -5.42 24.39
CA ALA A 41 -2.19 -6.16 25.61
C ALA A 41 -0.96 -6.44 26.51
N LEU A 42 0.20 -6.70 25.91
CA LEU A 42 1.45 -6.91 26.66
C LEU A 42 1.97 -5.64 27.36
N GLN A 43 1.51 -4.46 26.96
CA GLN A 43 1.87 -3.21 27.64
C GLN A 43 1.10 -2.98 28.93
N ASP A 44 -0.11 -3.54 28.99
CA ASP A 44 -1.00 -3.40 30.15
C ASP A 44 -0.61 -4.39 31.26
N ASP A 45 0.31 -5.31 30.99
CA ASP A 45 0.93 -6.18 31.98
C ASP A 45 2.04 -5.42 32.73
N GLU A 46 1.81 -5.14 34.02
CA GLU A 46 2.75 -4.45 34.92
C GLU A 46 4.13 -5.14 35.04
N LYS A 47 4.25 -6.42 34.64
CA LYS A 47 5.50 -7.19 34.70
C LYS A 47 6.27 -7.22 33.37
N SER A 48 5.74 -6.57 32.34
CA SER A 48 6.30 -6.56 30.99
C SER A 48 7.45 -5.57 30.86
N ASP A 49 8.64 -6.03 30.47
CA ASP A 49 9.80 -5.18 30.14
C ASP A 49 9.72 -4.64 28.69
N THR A 50 8.51 -4.43 28.17
CA THR A 50 8.33 -4.01 26.78
C THR A 50 8.38 -2.47 26.65
N PRO A 51 9.03 -1.95 25.59
CA PRO A 51 9.05 -0.51 25.33
C PRO A 51 7.64 0.09 25.17
N ALA A 52 7.46 1.31 25.67
CA ALA A 52 6.21 2.06 25.56
C ALA A 52 5.77 2.28 24.09
N ILE A 53 4.58 1.82 23.69
CA ILE A 53 3.96 2.15 22.41
C ILE A 53 3.42 3.58 22.51
N CYS A 54 3.73 4.42 21.52
CA CYS A 54 3.28 5.81 21.50
C CYS A 54 1.74 5.89 21.41
N LYS A 55 1.15 6.88 22.08
CA LYS A 55 -0.30 7.07 22.18
C LYS A 55 -1.03 7.08 20.83
N ASN A 56 -0.45 7.70 19.81
CA ASN A 56 -1.03 7.73 18.46
C ASN A 56 -1.09 6.33 17.82
N ILE A 57 -0.08 5.50 18.03
CA ILE A 57 -0.05 4.12 17.53
C ILE A 57 -1.07 3.26 18.29
N LYS A 58 -1.20 3.43 19.62
CA LYS A 58 -2.25 2.76 20.39
C LYS A 58 -3.64 3.07 19.83
N GLN A 59 -3.93 4.35 19.62
CA GLN A 59 -5.21 4.80 19.05
C GLN A 59 -5.46 4.21 17.67
N LEU A 60 -4.44 4.11 16.81
CA LEU A 60 -4.56 3.48 15.49
C LEU A 60 -4.85 1.97 15.57
N ILE A 61 -4.29 1.25 16.54
CA ILE A 61 -4.52 -0.19 16.73
C ILE A 61 -5.92 -0.46 17.32
N GLU A 62 -6.38 0.42 18.22
CA GLU A 62 -7.71 0.34 18.82
C GLU A 62 -8.82 0.70 17.84
N ASP A 63 -8.52 1.58 16.88
CA ASP A 63 -9.45 1.98 15.82
C ASP A 63 -9.74 0.82 14.85
N ARG A 64 -10.95 0.23 14.99
CA ARG A 64 -11.44 -0.81 14.08
C ARG A 64 -11.59 -0.33 12.64
N ASP A 65 -11.82 0.96 12.45
CA ASP A 65 -11.96 1.55 11.12
C ASP A 65 -10.62 1.66 10.41
N HIS A 66 -9.49 1.76 11.13
CA HIS A 66 -8.17 1.81 10.53
C HIS A 66 -7.85 0.53 9.75
N PHE A 67 -8.01 -0.65 10.34
CA PHE A 67 -7.74 -1.92 9.67
C PHE A 67 -8.70 -2.17 8.49
N THR A 68 -9.98 -1.83 8.66
CA THR A 68 -10.97 -1.88 7.57
C THR A 68 -10.59 -0.93 6.42
N SER A 69 -10.11 0.27 6.75
CA SER A 69 -9.63 1.24 5.76
C SER A 69 -8.42 0.70 5.00
N ASN A 70 -7.49 0.09 5.73
CA ASN A 70 -6.29 -0.50 5.17
C ASN A 70 -6.62 -1.71 4.28
N GLU A 71 -7.60 -2.53 4.63
CA GLU A 71 -8.09 -3.63 3.78
C GLU A 71 -8.63 -3.13 2.44
N VAL A 72 -9.45 -2.06 2.47
CA VAL A 72 -9.97 -1.44 1.24
C VAL A 72 -8.82 -0.86 0.42
N LEU A 73 -7.87 -0.19 1.07
CA LEU A 73 -6.68 0.35 0.40
C LEU A 73 -5.85 -0.76 -0.27
N VAL A 74 -5.56 -1.85 0.44
CA VAL A 74 -4.84 -3.01 -0.10
C VAL A 74 -5.57 -3.59 -1.31
N THR A 75 -6.90 -3.69 -1.24
CA THR A 75 -7.72 -4.21 -2.33
C THR A 75 -7.61 -3.35 -3.60
N LEU A 76 -7.59 -2.02 -3.46
CA LEU A 76 -7.46 -1.10 -4.58
C LEU A 76 -6.02 -1.07 -5.13
N ILE A 77 -5.01 -1.01 -4.27
CA ILE A 77 -3.58 -0.98 -4.65
C ILE A 77 -3.18 -2.28 -5.34
N ARG A 78 -3.71 -3.44 -4.91
CA ARG A 78 -3.36 -4.74 -5.49
C ARG A 78 -3.64 -4.79 -6.99
N ALA A 79 -4.74 -4.18 -7.46
CA ALA A 79 -5.02 -4.13 -8.90
C ALA A 79 -3.91 -3.41 -9.69
N VAL A 80 -3.33 -2.35 -9.13
CA VAL A 80 -2.24 -1.59 -9.74
C VAL A 80 -0.92 -2.36 -9.67
N VAL A 81 -0.61 -2.96 -8.52
CA VAL A 81 0.63 -3.71 -8.30
C VAL A 81 0.70 -4.96 -9.15
N ASP A 82 -0.41 -5.71 -9.28
CA ASP A 82 -0.50 -6.88 -10.15
C ASP A 82 -0.25 -6.48 -11.62
N ALA A 83 -0.82 -5.35 -12.06
CA ALA A 83 -0.63 -4.83 -13.41
C ALA A 83 0.84 -4.44 -13.66
N ILE A 84 1.48 -3.76 -12.71
CA ILE A 84 2.91 -3.44 -12.81
C ILE A 84 3.73 -4.73 -12.94
N ALA A 85 3.49 -5.71 -12.06
CA ALA A 85 4.22 -6.98 -12.08
C ALA A 85 4.05 -7.75 -13.41
N HIS A 86 2.87 -7.71 -14.02
CA HIS A 86 2.64 -8.30 -15.35
C HIS A 86 3.38 -7.56 -16.46
N LEU A 87 3.50 -6.23 -16.36
CA LEU A 87 4.14 -5.38 -17.38
C LEU A 87 5.67 -5.34 -17.26
N GLU A 88 6.23 -5.73 -16.12
CA GLU A 88 7.67 -5.87 -15.90
C GLU A 88 8.27 -7.13 -16.57
N CYS A 89 7.46 -7.93 -17.29
CA CYS A 89 7.92 -9.09 -18.03
C CYS A 89 8.72 -8.68 -19.29
N GLU A 90 9.80 -9.40 -19.61
CA GLU A 90 10.70 -9.08 -20.73
C GLU A 90 10.00 -9.03 -22.11
N ASP A 91 8.84 -9.70 -22.26
CA ASP A 91 8.08 -9.83 -23.50
C ASP A 91 6.86 -8.88 -23.60
N THR A 92 6.69 -7.93 -22.67
CA THR A 92 5.52 -7.03 -22.65
C THR A 92 5.44 -6.15 -23.89
N LYS A 93 4.29 -6.18 -24.59
CA LYS A 93 4.00 -5.34 -25.76
C LYS A 93 3.12 -4.15 -25.37
N ILE A 94 3.07 -3.13 -26.23
CA ILE A 94 2.16 -1.98 -26.05
C ILE A 94 0.69 -2.41 -25.89
N GLY A 95 0.27 -3.47 -26.58
CA GLY A 95 -1.08 -4.02 -26.44
C GLY A 95 -1.36 -4.57 -25.03
N ASP A 96 -0.34 -5.10 -24.35
CA ASP A 96 -0.44 -5.62 -22.99
C ASP A 96 -0.62 -4.48 -21.98
N ILE A 97 0.01 -3.32 -22.21
CA ILE A 97 -0.21 -2.11 -21.40
C ILE A 97 -1.69 -1.74 -21.38
N TRP A 98 -2.31 -1.61 -22.55
CA TRP A 98 -3.73 -1.28 -22.67
C TRP A 98 -4.63 -2.33 -22.02
N LYS A 99 -4.28 -3.61 -22.19
CA LYS A 99 -5.00 -4.72 -21.57
C LYS A 99 -4.95 -4.63 -20.04
N GLU A 100 -3.78 -4.39 -19.45
CA GLU A 100 -3.63 -4.28 -17.99
C GLU A 100 -4.33 -3.04 -17.43
N VAL A 101 -4.34 -1.91 -18.17
CA VAL A 101 -5.13 -0.71 -17.79
C VAL A 101 -6.63 -1.03 -17.74
N ILE A 102 -7.17 -1.71 -18.76
CA ILE A 102 -8.59 -2.11 -18.81
C ILE A 102 -8.93 -3.10 -17.70
N ILE A 103 -8.06 -4.10 -17.46
CA ILE A 103 -8.25 -5.09 -16.39
C ILE A 103 -8.25 -4.41 -15.03
N SER A 104 -7.30 -3.51 -14.78
CA SER A 104 -7.20 -2.74 -13.52
C SER A 104 -8.44 -1.89 -13.28
N TYR A 105 -8.91 -1.18 -14.32
CA TYR A 105 -10.14 -0.39 -14.25
C TYR A 105 -11.35 -1.26 -13.87
N LYS A 106 -11.54 -2.41 -14.53
CA LYS A 106 -12.65 -3.33 -14.25
C LYS A 106 -12.56 -3.87 -12.82
N LYS A 107 -11.39 -4.35 -12.41
CA LYS A 107 -11.13 -4.82 -11.03
C LYS A 107 -11.53 -3.75 -10.02
N ILE A 108 -11.07 -2.50 -10.17
CA ILE A 108 -11.40 -1.40 -9.25
C ILE A 108 -12.90 -1.07 -9.29
N LYS A 109 -13.51 -1.00 -10.48
CA LYS A 109 -14.92 -0.65 -10.66
C LYS A 109 -15.85 -1.66 -9.98
N GLU A 110 -15.54 -2.94 -10.09
CA GLU A 110 -16.37 -4.04 -9.56
C GLU A 110 -16.21 -4.24 -8.05
N LYS A 111 -15.14 -3.72 -7.43
CA LYS A 111 -14.95 -3.86 -5.97
C LYS A 111 -15.99 -3.09 -5.17
N ILE A 112 -16.74 -3.79 -4.33
CA ILE A 112 -17.62 -3.18 -3.34
C ILE A 112 -16.74 -2.62 -2.21
N VAL A 113 -16.91 -1.33 -1.92
CA VAL A 113 -16.20 -0.63 -0.83
C VAL A 113 -17.22 0.05 0.06
N TYR A 114 -16.88 0.26 1.34
CA TYR A 114 -17.74 1.04 2.23
C TYR A 114 -17.91 2.48 1.72
N SER A 115 -19.06 3.08 2.02
CA SER A 115 -19.43 4.43 1.54
C SER A 115 -18.35 5.48 1.78
N ARG A 116 -17.68 5.45 2.93
CA ARG A 116 -16.58 6.36 3.27
C ARG A 116 -15.33 6.25 2.38
N PHE A 117 -15.14 5.14 1.67
CA PHE A 117 -14.02 4.93 0.74
C PHE A 117 -14.44 5.08 -0.73
N GLN A 118 -15.69 5.42 -0.99
CA GLN A 118 -16.21 5.54 -2.34
C GLN A 118 -15.49 6.66 -3.11
N ASP A 119 -15.12 7.75 -2.44
CA ASP A 119 -14.37 8.85 -3.05
C ASP A 119 -12.98 8.45 -3.51
N LEU A 120 -12.28 7.62 -2.72
CA LEU A 120 -10.98 7.06 -3.10
C LEU A 120 -11.12 6.16 -4.33
N LYS A 121 -12.11 5.27 -4.33
CA LYS A 121 -12.42 4.41 -5.50
C LYS A 121 -12.72 5.25 -6.74
N ASN A 122 -13.57 6.27 -6.60
CA ASN A 122 -13.94 7.17 -7.70
C ASN A 122 -12.73 7.95 -8.22
N HIS A 123 -11.83 8.37 -7.33
CA HIS A 123 -10.58 9.02 -7.71
C HIS A 123 -9.70 8.08 -8.55
N CYS A 124 -9.49 6.83 -8.11
CA CYS A 124 -8.73 5.84 -8.88
C CYS A 124 -9.33 5.63 -10.29
N LEU A 125 -10.65 5.45 -10.39
CA LEU A 125 -11.33 5.29 -11.68
C LEU A 125 -11.17 6.51 -12.59
N LYS A 126 -11.23 7.72 -12.02
CA LYS A 126 -11.04 8.97 -12.76
C LYS A 126 -9.62 9.11 -13.31
N ILE A 127 -8.60 8.67 -12.55
CA ILE A 127 -7.21 8.72 -13.01
C ILE A 127 -6.95 7.71 -14.13
N ILE A 128 -7.52 6.51 -14.04
CA ILE A 128 -7.32 5.47 -15.07
C ILE A 128 -8.05 5.82 -16.38
N ASN A 129 -9.15 6.56 -16.30
CA ASN A 129 -9.96 6.96 -17.46
C ASN A 129 -9.57 8.34 -18.04
N LYS A 130 -8.42 8.90 -17.66
CA LYS A 130 -7.88 10.15 -18.20
C LYS A 130 -6.86 9.87 -19.30
#